data_AF-A0A8J2QNB5-F1
#
_entry.id   AF-A0A8J2QNB5-F1
#
_cell.length_a   1.000
_cell.length_b   1.000
_cell.length_c   1.000
_cell.angle_alpha   90.00
_cell.angle_beta   90.00
_cell.angle_gamma   90.00
#
_symmetry.space_group_name_H-M   'P 1'
#
loop_
_entity.id
_entity.type
_entity.pdbx_description
1 polymer ?
#
loop_
_entity_poly.entity_id
_entity_poly.type
_entity_poly.pdbx_seq_one_letter_code
_entity_poly.pdbx_strand_id
1 'polypeptide(L)'
;MLVYNILPSGLHVGRSNIRQVAERRFADVQSFLTSLFSLADEISHSDLVYTFFHPLLRDQQDVEPQRLRKGESVEAESSGRGSLKLSVQYAAGVLSVLILHAQSLASSQGQPPNPYVKVYLVPDPTKETKRKTRVLKRNAHPSFMEMLEYRLPLDVVKNRSLQATVWHYDSLQENEFLGGVVIPLGSLNLRQETVSWYTLEYIPR
;
A
#
# COMPACT_ATOMS: atom_id res chain seq x y z
N MET A 1 8.44 -37.23 25.93
CA MET A 1 9.51 -36.86 24.97
C MET A 1 8.84 -36.26 23.74
N LEU A 2 9.34 -35.09 23.36
CA LEU A 2 8.88 -34.21 22.29
C LEU A 2 9.07 -34.85 20.91
N VAL A 3 8.08 -34.75 20.02
CA VAL A 3 8.33 -34.42 18.61
C VAL A 3 7.09 -33.75 17.99
N TYR A 4 7.12 -32.43 17.83
CA TYR A 4 6.35 -31.73 16.79
C TYR A 4 7.38 -30.96 15.96
N ASN A 5 7.67 -31.48 14.77
CA ASN A 5 8.33 -30.70 13.73
C ASN A 5 7.24 -30.09 12.85
N ILE A 6 6.98 -28.80 13.05
CA ILE A 6 6.26 -27.97 12.08
C ILE A 6 7.20 -26.81 11.76
N LEU A 7 7.75 -26.83 10.54
CA LEU A 7 8.52 -25.72 9.98
C LEU A 7 7.56 -24.56 9.60
N PRO A 8 8.05 -23.31 9.61
CA PRO A 8 7.23 -22.14 9.84
C PRO A 8 6.53 -21.62 8.59
N SER A 9 5.25 -21.30 8.74
CA SER A 9 4.49 -20.45 7.83
C SER A 9 4.93 -19.00 7.98
N GLY A 10 5.26 -18.34 6.86
CA GLY A 10 5.36 -16.87 6.82
C GLY A 10 6.62 -16.33 6.15
N LEU A 11 6.79 -16.56 4.84
CA LEU A 11 7.68 -15.70 4.05
C LEU A 11 6.90 -14.45 3.63
N HIS A 12 6.96 -13.46 4.51
CA HIS A 12 6.62 -12.07 4.27
C HIS A 12 7.57 -11.52 3.19
N VAL A 13 7.16 -11.56 1.91
CA VAL A 13 7.87 -10.88 0.81
C VAL A 13 7.52 -9.39 0.88
N GLY A 14 8.02 -8.74 1.93
CA GLY A 14 8.27 -7.31 1.94
C GLY A 14 9.58 -7.04 1.21
N ARG A 15 9.64 -5.93 0.45
CA ARG A 15 10.81 -5.27 -0.18
C ARG A 15 12.12 -6.02 0.09
N SER A 16 12.80 -6.47 -0.96
CA SER A 16 13.89 -7.46 -0.98
C SER A 16 15.10 -7.25 -0.03
N ASN A 17 15.14 -6.19 0.77
CA ASN A 17 16.14 -5.96 1.82
C ASN A 17 15.55 -5.48 3.17
N ILE A 18 14.23 -5.51 3.42
CA ILE A 18 13.64 -5.03 4.70
C ILE A 18 14.29 -5.72 5.88
N ARG A 19 14.48 -7.04 5.80
CA ARG A 19 15.05 -7.80 6.91
C ARG A 19 16.48 -7.39 7.21
N GLN A 20 17.34 -7.31 6.20
CA GLN A 20 18.74 -6.89 6.39
C GLN A 20 18.85 -5.43 6.85
N VAL A 21 18.00 -4.55 6.33
CA VAL A 21 17.96 -3.13 6.75
C VAL A 21 17.41 -3.00 8.17
N ALA A 22 16.39 -3.78 8.53
CA ALA A 22 15.83 -3.82 9.87
C ALA A 22 16.84 -4.42 10.87
N GLU A 23 17.55 -5.49 10.52
CA GLU A 23 18.59 -6.10 11.35
C GLU A 23 19.75 -5.12 11.59
N ARG A 24 20.24 -4.42 10.55
CA ARG A 24 21.25 -3.36 10.71
C ARG A 24 20.74 -2.22 11.59
N ARG A 25 19.54 -1.69 11.31
CA ARG A 25 18.93 -0.62 12.09
C ARG A 25 18.63 -1.03 13.52
N PHE A 26 18.31 -2.30 13.76
CA PHE A 26 18.04 -2.82 15.09
C PHE A 26 19.32 -2.79 15.94
N ALA A 27 20.46 -3.20 15.39
CA ALA A 27 21.75 -3.08 16.06
C ALA A 27 22.11 -1.62 16.36
N ASP A 28 21.92 -0.72 15.39
CA ASP A 28 22.20 0.72 15.57
C ASP A 28 21.28 1.35 16.64
N VAL A 29 19.99 1.04 16.59
CA VAL A 29 18.99 1.52 17.57
C VAL A 29 19.30 0.95 18.94
N GLN A 30 19.61 -0.34 19.06
CA GLN A 30 19.97 -0.95 20.34
C GLN A 30 21.22 -0.30 20.95
N SER A 31 22.24 -0.04 20.14
CA SER A 31 23.45 0.68 20.59
C SER A 31 23.13 2.10 21.05
N PHE A 32 22.28 2.81 20.29
CA PHE A 32 21.83 4.15 20.65
C PHE A 32 21.05 4.15 21.97
N LEU A 33 20.11 3.22 22.17
CA LEU A 33 19.32 3.14 23.40
C LEU A 33 20.18 2.82 24.62
N THR A 34 21.11 1.87 24.49
CA THR A 34 22.08 1.57 25.56
C THR A 34 22.90 2.80 25.91
N SER A 35 23.36 3.55 24.91
CA SER A 35 24.10 4.80 25.14
C SER A 35 23.20 5.84 25.82
N LEU A 36 21.97 6.05 25.34
CA LEU A 36 21.02 7.01 25.86
C LEU A 36 20.70 6.76 27.33
N PHE A 37 20.42 5.51 27.72
CA PHE A 37 20.13 5.15 29.11
C PHE A 37 21.37 5.09 30.02
N SER A 38 22.57 5.20 29.45
CA SER A 38 23.82 5.32 30.22
C SER A 38 24.28 6.78 30.43
N LEU A 39 23.59 7.75 29.81
CA LEU A 39 23.83 9.18 30.04
C LEU A 39 23.25 9.60 31.41
N ALA A 40 23.58 10.82 31.83
CA ALA A 40 23.10 11.40 33.08
C ALA A 40 21.57 11.33 33.20
N ASP A 41 21.07 11.19 34.44
CA ASP A 41 19.64 11.01 34.74
C ASP A 41 18.76 12.11 34.15
N GLU A 42 19.24 13.35 34.10
CA GLU A 42 18.52 14.49 33.51
C GLU A 42 18.28 14.34 32.00
N ILE A 43 19.06 13.50 31.31
CA ILE A 43 18.95 13.21 29.89
C ILE A 43 18.18 11.90 29.68
N SER A 44 18.59 10.82 30.34
CA SER A 44 18.00 9.47 30.20
C SER A 44 16.57 9.38 30.72
N HIS A 45 16.22 10.20 31.72
CA HIS A 45 14.86 10.32 32.28
C HIS A 45 14.19 11.65 31.92
N SER A 46 14.67 12.36 30.90
CA SER A 46 14.02 13.60 30.44
C SER A 46 12.59 13.35 29.95
N ASP A 47 11.71 14.34 30.08
CA ASP A 47 10.32 14.28 29.61
C ASP A 47 10.22 13.93 28.12
N LEU A 48 11.23 14.30 27.32
CA LEU A 48 11.30 13.96 25.89
C LEU A 48 11.51 12.47 25.67
N VAL A 49 12.44 11.84 26.41
CA VAL A 49 12.66 10.40 26.38
C VAL A 49 11.44 9.67 26.92
N TYR A 50 10.86 10.17 28.02
CA TYR A 50 9.65 9.59 28.61
C TYR A 50 8.47 9.60 27.64
N THR A 51 8.21 10.73 26.98
CA THR A 51 7.16 10.89 25.95
C THR A 51 7.36 9.95 24.75
N PHE A 52 8.61 9.66 24.40
CA PHE A 52 8.91 8.75 23.29
C PHE A 52 8.59 7.29 23.63
N PHE A 53 8.80 6.87 24.87
CA PHE A 53 8.59 5.47 25.31
C PHE A 53 7.26 5.22 26.03
N HIS A 54 6.52 6.27 26.38
CA HIS A 54 5.23 6.19 27.05
C HIS A 54 4.20 6.99 26.23
N PRO A 55 3.19 6.34 25.64
CA PRO A 55 2.08 7.04 25.00
C PRO A 55 1.46 8.01 26.01
N LEU A 56 1.48 9.31 25.71
CA LEU A 56 0.87 10.31 26.57
C LEU A 56 -0.64 10.02 26.65
N LEU A 57 -1.22 10.08 27.85
CA LEU A 57 -2.65 9.86 28.10
C LEU A 57 -3.58 10.76 27.27
N ARG A 58 -3.05 11.83 26.66
CA ARG A 58 -3.76 12.71 25.74
C ARG A 58 -4.15 12.00 24.43
N ASP A 59 -3.42 10.96 24.04
CA ASP A 59 -3.73 10.12 22.88
C ASP A 59 -4.77 9.02 23.20
N GLN A 60 -5.13 8.84 24.48
CA GLN A 60 -6.16 7.89 24.92
C GLN A 60 -7.57 8.49 25.05
N GLN A 61 -7.73 9.82 24.97
CA GLN A 61 -9.05 10.45 25.15
C GLN A 61 -9.97 10.42 23.92
N ASP A 62 -9.50 9.93 22.77
CA ASP A 62 -10.34 9.72 21.56
C ASP A 62 -10.64 8.24 21.25
N VAL A 63 -10.40 7.31 22.19
CA VAL A 63 -10.76 5.90 22.00
C VAL A 63 -11.49 5.36 23.24
N GLU A 64 -12.82 5.43 23.21
CA GLU A 64 -13.63 4.53 24.04
C GLU A 64 -13.30 3.07 23.65
N PRO A 65 -12.90 2.20 24.60
CA PRO A 65 -12.63 0.81 24.29
C PRO A 65 -13.95 0.04 24.17
N GLN A 66 -14.46 -0.13 22.93
CA GLN A 66 -15.46 -1.15 22.68
C GLN A 66 -14.82 -2.54 22.80
N ARG A 67 -15.22 -3.20 23.88
CA ARG A 67 -14.89 -4.57 24.30
C ARG A 67 -14.63 -5.53 23.14
N LEU A 68 -13.44 -6.13 23.18
CA LEU A 68 -13.06 -7.38 22.50
C LEU A 68 -14.17 -8.43 22.64
N ARG A 69 -14.91 -8.67 21.55
CA ARG A 69 -15.54 -9.97 21.33
C ARG A 69 -14.57 -10.83 20.53
N LYS A 70 -13.92 -11.73 21.27
CA LYS A 70 -13.06 -12.81 20.78
C LYS A 70 -13.92 -13.86 20.08
N GLY A 71 -13.53 -14.22 18.86
CA GLY A 71 -13.96 -15.45 18.20
C GLY A 71 -14.91 -15.27 17.03
N GLU A 72 -14.36 -14.99 15.84
CA GLU A 72 -14.27 -15.95 14.74
C GLU A 72 -13.42 -15.32 13.64
N SER A 73 -12.33 -15.99 13.29
CA SER A 73 -11.54 -15.70 12.10
C SER A 73 -12.39 -16.01 10.87
N VAL A 74 -13.23 -15.07 10.48
CA VAL A 74 -13.67 -15.01 9.09
C VAL A 74 -12.51 -14.35 8.38
N GLU A 75 -11.68 -15.16 7.73
CA GLU A 75 -10.93 -14.74 6.56
C GLU A 75 -11.95 -14.21 5.56
N ALA A 76 -12.37 -12.97 5.73
CA ALA A 76 -13.13 -12.27 4.73
C ALA A 76 -12.13 -12.06 3.61
N GLU A 77 -12.17 -12.97 2.64
CA GLU A 77 -11.83 -12.67 1.25
C GLU A 77 -12.62 -11.42 0.87
N SER A 78 -12.08 -10.26 1.22
CA SER A 78 -12.65 -8.97 0.86
C SER A 78 -12.29 -8.76 -0.59
N SER A 79 -13.08 -9.40 -1.45
CA SER A 79 -13.20 -9.02 -2.85
C SER A 79 -13.28 -7.49 -2.88
N GLY A 80 -12.31 -6.86 -3.55
CA GLY A 80 -12.11 -5.41 -3.54
C GLY A 80 -13.45 -4.70 -3.72
N ARG A 81 -13.83 -3.84 -2.78
CA ARG A 81 -15.08 -3.09 -2.91
C ARG A 81 -14.81 -1.83 -3.72
N GLY A 82 -15.59 -1.64 -4.77
CA GLY A 82 -15.60 -0.41 -5.56
C GLY A 82 -15.19 -0.59 -7.02
N SER A 83 -15.03 0.54 -7.71
CA SER A 83 -14.64 0.57 -9.11
C SER A 83 -13.67 1.70 -9.36
N LEU A 84 -12.79 1.52 -10.34
CA LEU A 84 -11.80 2.50 -10.78
C LEU A 84 -12.05 2.83 -12.25
N LYS A 85 -12.18 4.12 -12.57
CA LYS A 85 -12.29 4.63 -13.93
C LYS A 85 -10.91 5.03 -14.44
N LEU A 86 -10.52 4.44 -15.56
CA LEU A 86 -9.24 4.69 -16.21
C LEU A 86 -9.44 5.11 -17.65
N SER A 87 -8.51 5.93 -18.15
CA SER A 87 -8.29 6.13 -19.58
C SER A 87 -6.90 5.64 -19.95
N VAL A 88 -6.80 4.88 -21.04
CA VAL A 88 -5.55 4.30 -21.53
C VAL A 88 -5.39 4.61 -23.01
N GLN A 89 -4.27 5.19 -23.39
CA GLN A 89 -3.93 5.49 -24.78
C GLN A 89 -2.42 5.39 -25.00
N TYR A 90 -2.02 5.04 -26.22
CA TYR A 90 -0.64 5.12 -26.68
C TYR A 90 -0.52 6.08 -27.88
N ALA A 91 0.31 7.11 -27.72
CA ALA A 91 0.60 8.07 -28.78
C ALA A 91 2.07 8.55 -28.69
N ALA A 92 2.69 8.80 -29.84
CA ALA A 92 4.03 9.40 -29.93
C ALA A 92 5.12 8.76 -29.03
N GLY A 93 5.12 7.43 -28.89
CA GLY A 93 6.11 6.73 -28.08
C GLY A 93 5.78 6.63 -26.58
N VAL A 94 4.58 7.09 -26.18
CA VAL A 94 4.17 7.20 -24.78
C VAL A 94 2.86 6.44 -24.56
N LEU A 95 2.85 5.54 -23.57
CA LEU A 95 1.62 5.02 -22.97
C LEU A 95 1.19 5.99 -21.87
N SER A 96 0.02 6.57 -22.03
CA SER A 96 -0.64 7.48 -21.11
C SER A 96 -1.75 6.72 -20.38
N VAL A 97 -1.69 6.73 -19.05
CA VAL A 97 -2.69 6.11 -18.16
C VAL A 97 -3.25 7.21 -17.27
N LEU A 98 -4.44 7.68 -17.58
CA LEU A 98 -5.14 8.67 -16.77
C LEU A 98 -5.98 7.95 -15.72
N ILE A 99 -5.68 8.24 -14.46
CA ILE A 99 -6.49 7.81 -13.32
C ILE A 99 -7.59 8.85 -13.13
N LEU A 100 -8.84 8.53 -13.49
CA LEU A 100 -9.95 9.49 -13.40
C LEU A 100 -10.56 9.50 -12.00
N HIS A 101 -11.38 8.50 -11.70
CA HIS A 101 -12.19 8.44 -10.49
C HIS A 101 -12.16 7.04 -9.90
N ALA A 102 -12.39 6.94 -8.59
CA ALA A 102 -12.85 5.68 -8.01
C ALA A 102 -14.16 5.92 -7.25
N GLN A 103 -14.91 4.86 -7.02
CA GLN A 103 -16.18 4.93 -6.30
C GLN A 103 -16.38 3.73 -5.39
N SER A 104 -17.10 3.96 -4.30
CA SER A 104 -17.51 2.94 -3.33
C SER A 104 -16.32 2.21 -2.70
N LEU A 105 -15.23 2.95 -2.45
CA LEU A 105 -14.07 2.44 -1.71
C LEU A 105 -14.40 2.33 -0.22
N ALA A 106 -13.95 1.27 0.43
CA ALA A 106 -14.12 1.07 1.86
C ALA A 106 -12.82 0.61 2.52
N SER A 107 -12.46 1.23 3.65
CA SER A 107 -11.40 0.72 4.53
C SER A 107 -11.96 -0.30 5.51
N SER A 108 -11.11 -1.17 6.04
CA SER A 108 -11.46 -2.14 7.10
C SER A 108 -11.96 -1.47 8.38
N GLN A 109 -11.56 -0.21 8.64
CA GLN A 109 -11.98 0.55 9.82
C GLN A 109 -13.35 1.22 9.67
N GLY A 110 -14.03 1.05 8.53
CA GLY A 110 -15.35 1.64 8.27
C GLY A 110 -15.34 3.16 8.09
N GLN A 111 -14.16 3.79 8.08
CA GLN A 111 -13.98 5.21 7.82
C GLN A 111 -13.66 5.45 6.33
N PRO A 112 -13.97 6.64 5.77
CA PRO A 112 -13.56 6.99 4.43
C PRO A 112 -12.03 6.86 4.27
N PRO A 113 -11.53 6.10 3.30
CA PRO A 113 -10.10 5.87 3.15
C PRO A 113 -9.37 7.14 2.74
N ASN A 114 -8.05 7.12 2.87
CA ASN A 114 -7.15 8.06 2.18
C ASN A 114 -6.60 7.41 0.89
N PRO A 115 -7.34 7.41 -0.23
CA PRO A 115 -6.98 6.59 -1.38
C PRO A 115 -5.82 7.16 -2.19
N TYR A 116 -5.01 6.26 -2.75
CA TYR A 116 -4.08 6.52 -3.85
C TYR A 116 -3.96 5.29 -4.74
N VAL A 117 -3.60 5.48 -6.01
CA VAL A 117 -3.44 4.40 -6.98
C VAL A 117 -1.96 4.17 -7.27
N LYS A 118 -1.53 2.90 -7.26
CA LYS A 118 -0.23 2.47 -7.80
C LYS A 118 -0.46 1.75 -9.12
N VAL A 119 0.38 2.03 -10.10
CA VAL A 119 0.32 1.43 -11.42
C VAL A 119 1.66 0.79 -11.76
N TYR A 120 1.60 -0.42 -12.32
CA TYR A 120 2.75 -1.19 -12.81
C TYR A 120 2.46 -1.70 -14.23
N LEU A 121 3.52 -1.94 -15.01
CA LEU A 121 3.45 -2.71 -16.24
C LEU A 121 4.06 -4.08 -15.98
N VAL A 122 3.22 -5.12 -15.91
CA VAL A 122 3.64 -6.48 -15.56
C VAL A 122 3.72 -7.40 -16.79
N PRO A 123 4.72 -8.30 -16.91
CA PRO A 123 5.81 -8.50 -15.96
C PRO A 123 6.77 -7.30 -15.92
N ASP A 124 7.33 -6.99 -14.73
CA ASP A 124 8.24 -5.85 -14.51
C ASP A 124 9.62 -6.37 -14.03
N PRO A 125 10.47 -6.88 -14.93
CA PRO A 125 11.74 -7.48 -14.53
C PRO A 125 12.72 -6.45 -13.95
N THR A 126 12.66 -5.18 -14.39
CA THR A 126 13.56 -4.13 -13.91
C THR A 126 13.05 -3.46 -12.63
N LYS A 127 11.77 -3.65 -12.27
CA LYS A 127 11.10 -3.05 -11.10
C LYS A 127 11.04 -1.52 -11.15
N GLU A 128 11.02 -0.96 -12.36
CA GLU A 128 11.07 0.50 -12.61
C GLU A 128 9.73 1.06 -13.14
N THR A 129 8.73 0.20 -13.36
CA THR A 129 7.45 0.60 -13.94
C THR A 129 6.48 1.17 -12.91
N LYS A 130 6.86 1.22 -11.64
CA LYS A 130 5.98 1.78 -10.61
C LYS A 130 5.71 3.26 -10.87
N ARG A 131 4.43 3.62 -10.93
CA ARG A 131 3.92 4.99 -10.88
C ARG A 131 2.83 5.08 -9.82
N LYS A 132 2.57 6.27 -9.28
CA LYS A 132 1.50 6.46 -8.30
C LYS A 132 0.89 7.85 -8.39
N THR A 133 -0.38 7.96 -8.00
CA THR A 133 -1.06 9.23 -7.79
C THR A 133 -0.67 9.85 -6.45
N ARG A 134 -1.13 11.08 -6.22
CA ARG A 134 -1.20 11.68 -4.89
C ARG A 134 -2.21 10.93 -4.03
N VAL A 135 -2.08 11.12 -2.72
CA VAL A 135 -3.03 10.63 -1.72
C VAL A 135 -4.13 11.68 -1.55
N LEU A 136 -5.38 11.27 -1.68
CA LEU A 136 -6.54 12.09 -1.33
C LEU A 136 -7.01 11.72 0.07
N LYS A 137 -7.39 12.69 0.90
CA LYS A 137 -7.74 12.44 2.32
C LYS A 137 -9.23 12.15 2.46
N ARG A 138 -9.57 11.16 3.30
CA ARG A 138 -10.93 10.82 3.77
C ARG A 138 -11.99 10.84 2.67
N ASN A 139 -11.76 10.09 1.59
CA ASN A 139 -12.59 10.10 0.41
C ASN A 139 -12.85 8.68 -0.14
N ALA A 140 -14.11 8.24 -0.09
CA ALA A 140 -14.57 6.96 -0.65
C ALA A 140 -14.88 7.02 -2.17
N HIS A 141 -14.99 8.23 -2.74
CA HIS A 141 -15.30 8.51 -4.14
C HIS A 141 -14.29 9.51 -4.73
N PRO A 142 -12.98 9.19 -4.73
CA PRO A 142 -11.94 10.12 -5.14
C PRO A 142 -12.00 10.48 -6.62
N SER A 143 -11.67 11.73 -6.93
CA SER A 143 -11.32 12.18 -8.28
C SER A 143 -9.82 12.47 -8.32
N PHE A 144 -9.05 11.60 -8.95
CA PHE A 144 -7.60 11.73 -9.04
C PHE A 144 -7.21 12.72 -10.15
N MET A 145 -7.73 12.51 -11.36
CA MET A 145 -7.39 13.29 -12.56
C MET A 145 -5.88 13.42 -12.78
N GLU A 146 -5.14 12.32 -12.55
CA GLU A 146 -3.68 12.27 -12.64
C GLU A 146 -3.25 11.38 -13.81
N MET A 147 -2.43 11.96 -14.70
CA MET A 147 -1.83 11.24 -15.84
C MET A 147 -0.51 10.59 -15.42
N LEU A 148 -0.39 9.27 -15.65
CA LEU A 148 0.83 8.49 -15.43
C LEU A 148 1.38 8.02 -16.78
N GLU A 149 2.65 8.31 -17.06
CA GLU A 149 3.25 8.06 -18.38
C GLU A 149 4.36 7.00 -18.34
N TYR A 150 4.43 6.23 -19.44
CA TYR A 150 5.49 5.29 -19.74
C TYR A 150 6.05 5.53 -21.15
N ARG A 151 7.34 5.84 -21.23
CA ARG A 151 8.06 6.03 -22.50
C ARG A 151 8.69 4.69 -22.93
N LEU A 152 7.92 3.88 -23.64
CA LEU A 152 8.31 2.53 -24.07
C LEU A 152 7.84 2.27 -25.52
N PRO A 153 8.56 1.45 -26.29
CA PRO A 153 8.10 1.00 -27.61
C PRO A 153 6.74 0.29 -27.53
N LEU A 154 5.89 0.48 -28.53
CA LEU A 154 4.52 -0.06 -28.56
C LEU A 154 4.49 -1.59 -28.46
N ASP A 155 5.41 -2.24 -29.13
CA ASP A 155 5.66 -3.69 -29.13
C ASP A 155 5.99 -4.20 -27.73
N VAL A 156 6.80 -3.45 -26.95
CA VAL A 156 7.04 -3.77 -25.54
C VAL A 156 5.76 -3.59 -24.73
N VAL A 157 5.04 -2.48 -24.91
CA VAL A 157 3.80 -2.17 -24.18
C VAL A 157 2.73 -3.23 -24.38
N LYS A 158 2.52 -3.69 -25.62
CA LYS A 158 1.52 -4.71 -25.96
C LYS A 158 1.75 -6.07 -25.29
N ASN A 159 3.00 -6.36 -24.92
CA ASN A 159 3.37 -7.59 -24.23
C ASN A 159 3.31 -7.46 -22.69
N ARG A 160 2.74 -6.37 -22.17
CA ARG A 160 2.54 -6.14 -20.73
C ARG A 160 1.04 -6.11 -20.39
N SER A 161 0.75 -6.29 -19.12
CA SER A 161 -0.53 -5.94 -18.52
C SER A 161 -0.35 -4.71 -17.63
N LEU A 162 -1.32 -3.81 -17.68
CA LEU A 162 -1.44 -2.69 -16.76
C LEU A 162 -2.06 -3.20 -15.45
N GLN A 163 -1.30 -3.18 -14.36
CA GLN A 163 -1.81 -3.51 -13.04
C GLN A 163 -2.01 -2.21 -12.26
N ALA A 164 -3.26 -1.83 -12.02
CA ALA A 164 -3.64 -0.67 -11.22
C ALA A 164 -4.23 -1.13 -9.88
N THR A 165 -3.66 -0.68 -8.77
CA THR A 165 -4.06 -1.07 -7.41
C THR A 165 -4.37 0.16 -6.58
N VAL A 166 -5.49 0.12 -5.86
CA VAL A 166 -5.95 1.19 -4.98
C VAL A 166 -5.56 0.86 -3.54
N TRP A 167 -5.05 1.85 -2.82
CA TRP A 167 -4.53 1.69 -1.47
C TRP A 167 -5.04 2.78 -0.55
N HIS A 168 -5.31 2.44 0.70
CA HIS A 168 -5.50 3.39 1.78
C HIS A 168 -4.12 3.75 2.37
N TYR A 169 -3.80 5.04 2.38
CA TYR A 169 -2.64 5.55 3.07
C TYR A 169 -2.91 5.79 4.57
N ASP A 170 -2.05 5.21 5.41
CA ASP A 170 -1.99 5.46 6.85
C ASP A 170 -0.53 5.86 7.20
N SER A 171 -0.38 6.89 8.03
CA SER A 171 0.93 7.38 8.47
C SER A 171 1.53 6.60 9.64
N LEU A 172 0.68 5.91 10.40
CA LEU A 172 1.03 5.18 11.62
C LEU A 172 1.01 3.66 11.40
N GLN A 173 0.23 3.17 10.43
CA GLN A 173 0.06 1.76 10.12
C GLN A 173 0.53 1.40 8.71
N GLU A 174 0.56 0.09 8.40
CA GLU A 174 0.77 -0.35 7.02
C GLU A 174 -0.38 0.12 6.12
N ASN A 175 -0.03 0.50 4.88
CA ASN A 175 -1.04 0.87 3.89
C ASN A 175 -1.94 -0.33 3.57
N GLU A 176 -3.23 -0.15 3.72
CA GLU A 176 -4.23 -1.16 3.40
C GLU A 176 -4.49 -1.22 1.88
N PHE A 177 -4.61 -2.44 1.35
CA PHE A 177 -4.99 -2.66 -0.04
C PHE A 177 -6.52 -2.65 -0.17
N LEU A 178 -7.05 -1.85 -1.11
CA LEU A 178 -8.49 -1.68 -1.30
C LEU A 178 -9.04 -2.43 -2.52
N GLY A 179 -8.15 -3.05 -3.30
CA GLY A 179 -8.50 -3.75 -4.55
C GLY A 179 -7.68 -3.25 -5.74
N GLY A 180 -7.78 -3.95 -6.86
CA GLY A 180 -7.11 -3.55 -8.10
C GLY A 180 -7.69 -4.20 -9.34
N VAL A 181 -7.15 -3.82 -10.49
CA VAL A 181 -7.48 -4.36 -11.80
C VAL A 181 -6.21 -4.69 -12.56
N VAL A 182 -6.24 -5.77 -13.34
CA VAL A 182 -5.20 -6.13 -14.31
C VAL A 182 -5.79 -6.07 -15.71
N ILE A 183 -5.21 -5.26 -16.59
CA ILE A 183 -5.69 -5.07 -17.97
C ILE A 183 -4.57 -5.48 -18.93
N PRO A 184 -4.72 -6.60 -19.67
CA PRO A 184 -3.78 -6.96 -20.73
C PRO A 184 -3.74 -5.86 -21.79
N LEU A 185 -2.59 -5.19 -22.00
CA LEU A 185 -2.53 -4.07 -22.92
C LEU A 185 -2.60 -4.52 -24.39
N GLY A 186 -2.22 -5.77 -24.67
CA GLY A 186 -2.35 -6.38 -25.99
C GLY A 186 -3.80 -6.60 -26.44
N SER A 187 -4.78 -6.61 -25.54
CA SER A 187 -6.21 -6.75 -25.91
C SER A 187 -6.89 -5.40 -26.22
N LEU A 188 -6.25 -4.28 -25.89
CA LEU A 188 -6.78 -2.94 -26.14
C LEU A 188 -6.34 -2.39 -27.50
N ASN A 189 -7.22 -1.62 -28.14
CA ASN A 189 -6.81 -0.77 -29.26
C ASN A 189 -6.12 0.50 -28.76
N LEU A 190 -4.84 0.38 -28.39
CA LEU A 190 -4.08 1.48 -27.77
C LEU A 190 -3.93 2.75 -28.64
N ARG A 191 -4.20 2.70 -29.95
CA ARG A 191 -4.15 3.90 -30.80
C ARG A 191 -5.33 4.84 -30.55
N GLN A 192 -6.39 4.33 -29.95
CA GLN A 192 -7.56 5.08 -29.54
C GLN A 192 -7.58 5.16 -28.02
N GLU A 193 -8.14 6.25 -27.50
CA GLU A 193 -8.36 6.38 -26.07
C GLU A 193 -9.43 5.38 -25.63
N THR A 194 -9.07 4.47 -24.71
CA THR A 194 -10.02 3.56 -24.07
C THR A 194 -10.37 4.07 -22.69
N VAL A 195 -11.62 4.49 -22.47
CA VAL A 195 -12.11 5.01 -21.19
C VAL A 195 -13.18 4.08 -20.61
N SER A 196 -12.90 3.45 -19.48
CA SER A 196 -13.79 2.44 -18.90
C SER A 196 -13.76 2.44 -17.37
N TRP A 197 -14.87 1.99 -16.79
CA TRP A 197 -14.95 1.59 -15.39
C TRP A 197 -14.51 0.13 -15.24
N TYR A 198 -13.71 -0.15 -14.23
CA TYR A 198 -13.25 -1.49 -13.88
C TYR A 198 -13.63 -1.79 -12.43
N THR A 199 -14.26 -2.93 -12.19
CA THR A 199 -14.49 -3.43 -10.83
C THR A 199 -13.16 -3.75 -10.18
N LEU A 200 -13.01 -3.36 -8.91
CA LEU A 200 -11.81 -3.70 -8.15
C LEU A 200 -11.90 -5.14 -7.65
N GLU A 201 -10.84 -5.88 -7.83
CA GLU A 201 -10.74 -7.28 -7.43
C GLU A 201 -9.56 -7.48 -6.48
N TYR A 202 -9.55 -8.62 -5.80
CA TYR A 202 -8.35 -9.08 -5.12
C TYR A 202 -7.32 -9.52 -6.17
N ILE A 203 -6.10 -8.98 -6.11
CA ILE A 203 -5.02 -9.40 -7.00
C ILE A 203 -4.01 -10.22 -6.16
N PRO A 204 -3.79 -11.50 -6.46
CA PRO A 204 -2.80 -12.30 -5.76
C PRO A 204 -1.40 -11.68 -5.93
N ARG A 205 -0.62 -11.69 -4.84
CA ARG A 205 0.76 -11.18 -4.79
C ARG A 205 1.76 -12.16 -5.38
#